data_AF-A0A2E8S844-F1
#
_entry.id   AF-A0A2E8S844-F1
#
_cell.length_a   1.000
_cell.length_b   1.000
_cell.length_c   1.000
_cell.angle_alpha   90.00
_cell.angle_beta   90.00
_cell.angle_gamma   90.00
#
_symmetry.space_group_name_H-M   'P 1'
#
loop_
_entity.id
_entity.type
_entity.pdbx_description
1 polymer ?
#
loop_
_entity_poly.entity_id
_entity_poly.type
_entity_poly.pdbx_seq_one_letter_code
_entity_poly.pdbx_strand_id
1 'polypeptide(L)'
;MDDEELACFLLANPYHIKKNTNDDNLIGDIDEDIFLLLNKKFPDCTLEQNYHFEILSKIETICIEYTIKNILDSLINNIINPYESGSDE
;
A
#
# COMPACT_ATOMS: atom_id res chain seq x y z
N MET A 1 -5.69 -40.62 3.56
CA MET A 1 -4.98 -39.34 3.60
C MET A 1 -3.53 -39.74 3.52
N ASP A 2 -3.00 -39.56 2.34
CA ASP A 2 -1.92 -40.35 1.79
C ASP A 2 -0.71 -39.43 1.82
N ASP A 3 0.48 -39.91 2.17
CA ASP A 3 1.63 -39.05 2.46
C ASP A 3 2.01 -38.13 1.27
N GLU A 4 1.64 -38.51 0.04
CA GLU A 4 1.75 -37.71 -1.19
C GLU A 4 0.83 -36.48 -1.21
N GLU A 5 -0.37 -36.57 -0.64
CA GLU A 5 -1.33 -35.47 -0.57
C GLU A 5 -0.84 -34.39 0.41
N LEU A 6 -0.20 -34.79 1.51
CA LEU A 6 0.41 -33.88 2.48
C LEU A 6 1.63 -33.14 1.92
N ALA A 7 2.43 -33.81 1.08
CA ALA A 7 3.59 -33.22 0.43
C ALA A 7 3.21 -32.10 -0.56
N CYS A 8 2.08 -32.24 -1.26
CA CYS A 8 1.56 -31.21 -2.16
C CYS A 8 1.17 -29.91 -1.43
N PHE A 9 0.68 -30.00 -0.19
CA PHE A 9 0.35 -28.82 0.62
C PHE A 9 1.59 -28.05 1.10
N LEU A 10 2.73 -28.71 1.27
CA LEU A 10 3.98 -28.09 1.72
C LEU A 10 4.76 -27.39 0.58
N LEU A 11 4.47 -27.75 -0.67
CA LEU A 11 5.03 -27.10 -1.86
C LEU A 11 4.17 -25.93 -2.36
N ALA A 12 2.93 -25.81 -1.88
CA ALA A 12 2.14 -24.61 -2.09
C ALA A 12 2.72 -23.47 -1.25
N ASN A 13 3.16 -22.40 -1.91
CA ASN A 13 3.63 -21.17 -1.28
C ASN A 13 2.65 -20.77 -0.14
N PRO A 14 3.09 -20.63 1.12
CA PRO A 14 2.20 -20.30 2.24
C PRO A 14 1.50 -18.95 2.09
N TYR A 15 1.96 -18.08 1.19
CA TYR A 15 1.26 -16.84 0.82
C TYR A 15 0.00 -17.06 -0.04
N HIS A 16 -0.23 -18.27 -0.55
CA HIS A 16 -1.46 -18.67 -1.25
C HIS A 16 -2.49 -19.34 -0.33
N ILE A 17 -2.19 -19.51 0.96
CA ILE A 17 -3.18 -19.91 1.96
C ILE A 17 -4.13 -18.73 2.12
N LYS A 18 -5.24 -18.81 1.37
CA LYS A 18 -6.46 -18.00 1.43
C LYS A 18 -6.38 -16.85 2.43
N LYS A 19 -6.23 -15.62 1.90
CA LYS A 19 -6.70 -14.41 2.58
C LYS A 19 -8.04 -14.76 3.22
N ASN A 20 -8.12 -14.68 4.55
CA ASN A 20 -9.39 -14.72 5.25
C ASN A 20 -10.25 -13.61 4.65
N THR A 21 -11.25 -14.02 3.86
CA THR A 21 -12.31 -13.20 3.27
C THR A 21 -13.28 -12.75 4.37
N ASN A 22 -12.76 -12.09 5.40
CA ASN A 22 -13.55 -11.60 6.53
C ASN A 22 -13.34 -10.08 6.73
N ASP A 23 -13.12 -9.34 5.65
CA ASP A 23 -13.41 -7.89 5.59
C ASP A 23 -13.48 -7.33 4.14
N ASP A 24 -13.92 -8.14 3.18
CA ASP A 24 -14.06 -7.70 1.78
C ASP A 24 -15.18 -6.65 1.57
N ASN A 25 -15.91 -6.28 2.63
CA ASN A 25 -16.91 -5.21 2.62
C ASN A 25 -16.43 -3.90 3.30
N LEU A 26 -15.18 -3.84 3.79
CA LEU A 26 -14.61 -2.65 4.44
C LEU A 26 -13.45 -2.01 3.67
N ILE A 27 -12.95 -2.67 2.63
CA ILE A 27 -12.12 -1.99 1.63
C ILE A 27 -13.09 -1.37 0.62
N GLY A 28 -13.66 -0.22 1.00
CA GLY A 28 -14.32 0.64 0.02
C GLY A 28 -13.39 0.88 -1.17
N ASP A 29 -13.96 1.12 -2.34
CA ASP A 29 -13.17 1.41 -3.53
C ASP A 29 -12.34 2.67 -3.26
N ILE A 30 -11.03 2.47 -3.02
CA ILE A 30 -10.09 3.54 -2.67
C ILE A 30 -10.11 4.61 -3.77
N ASP A 31 -10.34 4.20 -5.02
CA ASP A 31 -10.43 5.12 -6.14
C ASP A 31 -11.66 6.02 -5.99
N GLU A 32 -12.81 5.47 -5.59
CA GLU A 32 -14.03 6.25 -5.32
C GLU A 32 -13.83 7.22 -4.16
N ASP A 33 -13.18 6.79 -3.08
CA ASP A 33 -12.84 7.65 -1.94
C ASP A 33 -11.91 8.80 -2.35
N ILE A 34 -10.91 8.54 -3.19
CA ILE A 34 -10.02 9.56 -3.75
C ILE A 34 -10.83 10.59 -4.53
N PHE A 35 -11.73 10.16 -5.42
CA PHE A 35 -12.55 11.09 -6.20
C PHE A 35 -13.56 11.85 -5.33
N LEU A 36 -14.15 11.23 -4.30
CA LEU A 36 -15.00 11.91 -3.33
C LEU A 36 -14.23 13.02 -2.60
N LEU A 37 -13.00 12.75 -2.17
CA LEU A 37 -12.15 13.75 -1.51
C LEU A 37 -11.73 14.87 -2.46
N LEU A 38 -11.41 14.55 -3.72
CA LEU A 38 -11.07 15.54 -4.73
C LEU A 38 -12.26 16.47 -5.03
N ASN A 39 -13.46 15.90 -5.23
CA ASN A 39 -14.68 16.66 -5.47
C ASN A 39 -15.06 17.54 -4.26
N LYS A 40 -14.86 17.04 -3.04
CA LYS A 40 -15.07 17.84 -1.81
C LYS A 40 -14.08 19.00 -1.70
N LYS A 41 -12.83 18.81 -2.12
CA LYS A 41 -11.77 19.82 -2.01
C LYS A 41 -11.83 20.85 -3.14
N PHE A 42 -12.27 20.44 -4.32
CA PHE A 42 -12.37 21.28 -5.52
C PHE A 42 -13.77 21.17 -6.15
N PRO A 43 -14.81 21.72 -5.49
CA PRO A 43 -16.19 21.55 -5.93
C PRO A 43 -16.50 22.16 -7.31
N ASP A 44 -15.72 23.16 -7.74
CA ASP A 44 -15.87 23.81 -9.05
C ASP A 44 -15.13 23.06 -10.17
N CYS A 45 -14.36 22.02 -9.84
CA CYS A 45 -13.61 21.22 -10.79
C CYS A 45 -14.42 19.98 -11.18
N THR A 46 -14.96 19.96 -12.40
CA THR A 46 -15.57 18.76 -12.96
C THR A 46 -14.49 17.84 -13.49
N LEU A 47 -14.27 16.71 -12.80
CA LEU A 47 -13.39 15.66 -13.27
C LEU A 47 -14.11 14.81 -14.31
N GLU A 48 -13.66 14.86 -15.57
CA GLU A 48 -14.19 13.96 -16.61
C GLU A 48 -13.62 12.55 -16.41
N GLN A 49 -14.47 11.53 -16.61
CA GLN A 49 -14.11 10.11 -16.45
C GLN A 49 -12.88 9.70 -17.28
N ASN A 50 -12.67 10.35 -18.43
CA ASN A 50 -11.53 10.08 -19.31
C ASN A 50 -10.17 10.35 -18.64
N TYR A 51 -10.12 11.23 -17.64
CA TYR A 51 -8.89 11.58 -16.92
C TYR A 51 -8.71 10.79 -15.61
N HIS A 52 -9.70 10.00 -15.18
CA HIS A 52 -9.65 9.31 -13.89
C HIS A 52 -8.40 8.42 -13.78
N PHE A 53 -8.12 7.62 -14.81
CA PHE A 53 -6.94 6.77 -14.84
C PHE A 53 -5.63 7.56 -14.72
N GLU A 54 -5.51 8.68 -15.45
CA GLU A 54 -4.30 9.51 -15.41
C GLU A 54 -4.11 10.17 -14.03
N ILE A 55 -5.21 10.61 -13.40
CA ILE A 55 -5.20 11.20 -12.06
C ILE A 55 -4.74 10.17 -11.04
N LEU A 56 -5.34 8.98 -11.04
CA LEU A 56 -4.95 7.90 -10.12
C LEU A 56 -3.49 7.50 -10.31
N SER A 57 -3.04 7.34 -11.56
CA SER A 57 -1.64 7.03 -11.88
C SER A 57 -0.67 8.09 -11.37
N LYS A 58 -1.01 9.38 -11.48
CA LYS A 58 -0.19 10.47 -10.92
C LYS A 58 -0.17 10.45 -9.40
N ILE A 59 -1.31 10.21 -8.76
CA ILE A 59 -1.39 10.10 -7.29
C ILE A 59 -0.52 8.94 -6.80
N GLU A 60 -0.62 7.78 -7.44
CA GLU A 60 0.20 6.61 -7.12
C GLU A 60 1.69 6.92 -7.28
N THR A 61 2.09 7.56 -8.37
CA THR A 61 3.48 7.97 -8.62
C THR A 61 4.00 8.87 -7.49
N ILE A 62 3.22 9.87 -7.08
CA ILE A 62 3.58 10.78 -5.98
C ILE A 62 3.73 10.01 -4.67
N CYS A 63 2.82 9.08 -4.37
CA CYS A 63 2.90 8.26 -3.16
C CYS A 63 4.15 7.39 -3.14
N ILE A 64 4.52 6.79 -4.27
CA ILE A 64 5.75 5.99 -4.42
C ILE A 64 6.98 6.86 -4.21
N GLU A 65 7.08 8.00 -4.89
CA GLU A 65 8.21 8.93 -4.76
C GLU A 65 8.37 9.42 -3.32
N TYR A 66 7.26 9.78 -2.66
CA TYR A 66 7.28 10.22 -1.27
C TYR A 66 7.72 9.11 -0.32
N THR A 67 7.25 7.88 -0.54
CA THR A 67 7.66 6.71 0.24
C THR A 67 9.14 6.44 0.08
N ILE A 68 9.65 6.46 -1.16
CA ILE A 68 11.09 6.30 -1.44
C ILE A 68 11.89 7.39 -0.73
N LYS A 69 11.45 8.65 -0.82
CA LYS A 69 12.13 9.76 -0.15
C LYS A 69 12.19 9.56 1.36
N ASN A 70 11.09 9.19 2.00
CA ASN A 70 11.07 8.93 3.44
C ASN A 70 11.97 7.76 3.85
N ILE A 71 12.02 6.70 3.03
CA ILE A 71 12.94 5.58 3.25
C ILE A 71 14.39 6.06 3.14
N LEU A 72 14.72 6.87 2.13
CA LEU A 72 16.06 7.44 1.97
C LEU A 72 16.43 8.35 3.13
N ASP A 73 15.54 9.25 3.56
CA ASP A 73 15.77 10.14 4.69
C ASP A 73 15.98 9.33 5.99
N SER A 74 15.19 8.28 6.20
CA SER A 74 15.37 7.35 7.33
C SER A 74 16.71 6.63 7.28
N LEU A 75 17.11 6.11 6.11
CA LEU A 75 18.41 5.46 5.93
C LEU A 75 19.57 6.42 6.17
N ILE A 76 19.49 7.64 5.65
CA ILE A 76 20.50 8.69 5.86
C ILE A 76 20.61 9.02 7.34
N ASN A 77 19.48 9.20 8.04
CA ASN A 77 19.46 9.46 9.47
C ASN A 77 20.08 8.30 10.27
N ASN A 78 19.79 7.05 9.90
CA ASN A 78 20.39 5.88 10.55
C ASN A 78 21.91 5.76 10.29
N ILE A 79 22.40 6.21 9.13
CA ILE A 79 23.85 6.23 8.82
C ILE A 79 24.55 7.35 9.59
N ILE A 80 23.94 8.54 9.67
CA ILE A 80 24.52 9.72 10.33
C ILE A 80 24.47 9.56 11.85
N ASN A 81 23.37 9.01 12.40
CA ASN A 81 23.15 8.78 13.83
C ASN A 81 22.97 7.30 14.15
N PRO A 82 24.00 6.45 13.99
CA PRO A 82 23.88 5.00 14.21
C PRO A 82 23.65 4.59 15.68
N TYR A 83 23.62 5.54 16.63
CA TYR A 83 23.63 5.28 18.07
C TYR A 83 22.54 5.98 18.90
N GLU A 84 21.51 6.60 18.31
CA GLU A 84 20.39 7.14 19.11
C GLU A 84 19.41 6.06 19.63
N SER A 85 19.61 4.79 19.26
CA SER A 85 18.88 3.63 19.79
C SER A 85 19.59 2.92 20.96
N GLY A 86 20.47 3.64 21.66
CA GLY A 86 21.16 3.16 22.87
C GLY A 86 21.37 4.27 23.88
N SER A 87 20.28 4.84 24.41
CA SER A 87 20.33 5.41 25.76
C SER A 87 19.87 4.32 26.73
N ASP A 88 20.85 3.55 27.21
CA ASP A 88 20.76 2.91 28.51
C ASP A 88 20.58 4.01 29.56
N GLU A 89 19.44 4.03 30.22
CA GLU A 89 19.25 4.31 31.66
C GLU A 89 17.85 3.88 32.13
#